data_AF-A0A9X4DFK6-F1
#
_entry.id   AF-A0A9X4DFK6-F1
#
_cell.length_a   1.000
_cell.length_b   1.000
_cell.length_c   1.000
_cell.angle_alpha   90.00
_cell.angle_beta   90.00
_cell.angle_gamma   90.00
#
_symmetry.space_group_name_H-M   'P 1'
#
loop_
_entity.id
_entity.type
_entity.pdbx_description
1 polymer ?
#
loop_
_entity_poly.entity_id
_entity_poly.type
_entity_poly.pdbx_seq_one_letter_code
_entity_poly.pdbx_strand_id
1 'polypeptide(L)'
;MRESYRMERYAQRAVRIRRDKEAEDLASRKIGDFLMRNYLAEGALLAEEFGRVSYYERLQLIANSSELIMSSDGEEGINVVWGSNKQVLTHRLLSPRIRSDFHGAHYLGSWSRSMPKWKHNELRDEIKAKLEARVKDRVELRKQGMLDFSLDTDDMPPLFLQPEG
;
A
#
# COMPACT_ATOMS: atom_id res chain seq x y z
N MET A 1 -16.20 -18.20 -45.01
CA MET A 1 -15.04 -18.58 -44.17
C MET A 1 -14.47 -17.42 -43.32
N ARG A 2 -14.43 -16.16 -43.81
CA ARG A 2 -13.90 -15.01 -43.04
C ARG A 2 -14.73 -14.56 -41.83
N GLU A 3 -16.04 -14.81 -41.84
CA GLU A 3 -16.97 -14.33 -40.81
C GLU A 3 -16.93 -15.18 -39.52
N SER A 4 -16.81 -16.51 -39.67
CA SER A 4 -16.55 -17.47 -38.59
C SER A 4 -15.32 -17.09 -37.76
N TYR A 5 -14.22 -16.75 -38.45
CA TYR A 5 -12.96 -16.37 -37.81
C TYR A 5 -13.06 -15.02 -37.07
N ARG A 6 -13.89 -14.10 -37.58
CA ARG A 6 -14.17 -12.83 -36.92
C ARG A 6 -14.97 -13.04 -35.64
N MET A 7 -16.02 -13.87 -35.71
CA MET A 7 -16.87 -14.20 -34.55
C MET A 7 -16.08 -14.95 -33.47
N GLU A 8 -15.17 -15.83 -33.86
CA GLU A 8 -14.27 -16.53 -32.94
C GLU A 8 -13.33 -15.56 -32.20
N ARG A 9 -12.75 -14.58 -32.90
CA ARG A 9 -11.92 -13.53 -32.25
C ARG A 9 -12.74 -12.62 -31.31
N TYR A 10 -13.98 -12.29 -31.66
CA TYR A 10 -14.86 -11.54 -30.76
C TYR A 10 -15.20 -12.36 -29.51
N ALA A 11 -15.50 -13.65 -29.66
CA ALA A 11 -15.73 -14.54 -28.53
C ALA A 11 -14.49 -14.66 -27.62
N GLN A 12 -13.30 -14.84 -28.19
CA GLN A 12 -12.04 -14.87 -27.42
C GLN A 12 -11.76 -13.54 -26.70
N ARG A 13 -12.06 -12.40 -27.33
CA ARG A 13 -11.92 -11.08 -26.70
C ARG A 13 -12.92 -10.87 -25.57
N ALA A 14 -14.16 -11.30 -25.74
CA ALA A 14 -15.19 -11.22 -24.70
C ALA A 14 -14.85 -12.12 -23.48
N VAL A 15 -14.32 -13.33 -23.73
CA VAL A 15 -13.86 -14.24 -22.67
C VAL A 15 -12.69 -13.64 -21.89
N ARG A 16 -11.70 -13.06 -22.59
CA ARG A 16 -10.57 -12.37 -21.96
C ARG A 16 -11.03 -11.20 -21.08
N ILE A 17 -11.88 -10.31 -21.61
CA ILE A 17 -12.42 -9.18 -20.83
C ILE A 17 -13.17 -9.66 -19.58
N ARG A 18 -13.93 -10.76 -19.67
CA ARG A 18 -14.61 -11.35 -18.50
C ARG A 18 -13.61 -11.88 -17.47
N ARG A 19 -12.57 -12.58 -17.90
CA ARG A 19 -11.52 -13.09 -17.00
C ARG A 19 -10.75 -11.96 -16.32
N ASP A 20 -10.42 -10.90 -17.06
CA ASP A 20 -9.71 -9.75 -16.51
C ASP A 20 -10.59 -9.06 -15.45
N LYS A 21 -11.88 -8.90 -15.73
CA LYS A 21 -12.85 -8.33 -14.77
C LYS A 21 -13.04 -9.22 -13.53
N GLU A 22 -13.16 -10.53 -13.70
CA GLU A 22 -13.25 -11.47 -12.57
C GLU A 22 -11.98 -11.46 -11.71
N ALA A 23 -10.80 -11.29 -12.33
CA ALA A 23 -9.53 -11.16 -11.63
C ALA A 23 -9.43 -9.83 -10.87
N GLU A 24 -9.88 -8.71 -11.45
CA GLU A 24 -9.98 -7.40 -10.80
C GLU A 24 -10.96 -7.42 -9.62
N ASP A 25 -12.13 -8.04 -9.78
CA ASP A 25 -13.13 -8.19 -8.72
C ASP A 25 -12.57 -9.06 -7.57
N LEU A 26 -11.86 -10.15 -7.89
CA LEU A 26 -11.21 -11.00 -6.89
C LEU A 26 -10.07 -10.28 -6.16
N ALA A 27 -9.25 -9.53 -6.88
CA ALA A 27 -8.20 -8.70 -6.29
C ALA A 27 -8.79 -7.65 -5.34
N SER A 28 -9.88 -7.00 -5.75
CA SER A 28 -10.59 -6.00 -4.94
C SER A 28 -11.19 -6.61 -3.65
N ARG A 29 -11.78 -7.83 -3.74
CA ARG A 29 -12.27 -8.54 -2.55
C ARG A 29 -11.16 -8.93 -1.58
N LYS A 30 -10.02 -9.41 -2.10
CA LYS A 30 -8.85 -9.74 -1.27
C LYS A 30 -8.31 -8.52 -0.53
N ILE A 31 -8.34 -7.35 -1.14
CA ILE A 31 -7.99 -6.07 -0.49
C ILE A 31 -8.95 -5.78 0.68
N GLY A 32 -10.26 -5.93 0.47
CA GLY A 32 -11.27 -5.74 1.52
C GLY A 32 -11.08 -6.68 2.72
N ASP A 33 -10.87 -7.97 2.46
CA ASP A 33 -10.63 -8.97 3.52
C ASP A 33 -9.34 -8.69 4.29
N PHE A 34 -8.27 -8.31 3.59
CA PHE A 34 -7.00 -7.95 4.18
C PHE A 34 -7.13 -6.71 5.09
N LEU A 35 -7.81 -5.67 4.62
CA LEU A 35 -8.10 -4.46 5.39
C LEU A 35 -8.84 -4.81 6.69
N MET A 36 -9.92 -5.57 6.59
CA MET A 36 -10.73 -5.96 7.75
C MET A 36 -9.90 -6.71 8.79
N ARG A 37 -9.08 -7.68 8.37
CA ARG A 37 -8.20 -8.43 9.28
C ARG A 37 -7.23 -7.53 10.04
N ASN A 38 -6.65 -6.53 9.37
CA ASN A 38 -5.73 -5.61 10.04
C ASN A 38 -6.44 -4.64 10.97
N TYR A 39 -7.63 -4.15 10.62
CA TYR A 39 -8.43 -3.34 11.55
C TYR A 39 -8.85 -4.14 12.80
N LEU A 40 -9.19 -5.42 12.63
CA LEU A 40 -9.48 -6.30 13.77
C LEU A 40 -8.23 -6.56 14.62
N ALA A 41 -7.07 -6.79 14.00
CA ALA A 41 -5.81 -6.97 14.71
C ALA A 41 -5.38 -5.70 15.48
N GLU A 42 -5.54 -4.53 14.86
CA GLU A 42 -5.33 -3.23 15.50
C GLU A 42 -6.26 -3.05 16.70
N GLY A 43 -7.55 -3.31 16.51
CA GLY A 43 -8.54 -3.22 17.58
C GLY A 43 -8.24 -4.16 18.74
N ALA A 44 -7.82 -5.39 18.44
CA ALA A 44 -7.39 -6.37 19.45
C ALA A 44 -6.16 -5.89 20.23
N LEU A 45 -5.14 -5.37 19.53
CA LEU A 45 -3.93 -4.86 20.17
C LEU A 45 -4.22 -3.62 21.04
N LEU A 46 -5.03 -2.69 20.55
CA LEU A 46 -5.49 -1.54 21.35
C LEU A 46 -6.26 -2.00 22.59
N ALA A 47 -7.07 -3.05 22.46
CA ALA A 47 -7.82 -3.59 23.57
C ALA A 47 -6.95 -4.29 24.61
N GLU A 48 -5.93 -5.01 24.17
CA GLU A 48 -4.93 -5.65 25.02
C GLU A 48 -4.10 -4.59 25.76
N GLU A 49 -3.52 -3.64 25.02
CA GLU A 49 -2.56 -2.69 25.57
C GLU A 49 -3.20 -1.65 26.50
N PHE A 50 -4.45 -1.30 26.24
CA PHE A 50 -5.25 -0.43 27.10
C PHE A 50 -6.31 -1.21 27.90
N GLY A 51 -6.05 -2.49 28.18
CA GLY A 51 -6.97 -3.41 28.87
C GLY A 51 -7.39 -2.96 30.27
N ARG A 52 -6.56 -2.16 30.95
CA ARG A 52 -6.83 -1.62 32.30
C ARG A 52 -7.85 -0.49 32.32
N VAL A 53 -8.15 0.08 31.16
CA VAL A 53 -9.08 1.19 30.97
C VAL A 53 -10.42 0.60 30.53
N SER A 54 -11.54 1.14 31.02
CA SER A 54 -12.87 0.70 30.59
C SER A 54 -13.06 0.93 29.09
N TYR A 55 -14.03 0.24 28.48
CA TYR A 55 -14.28 0.37 27.04
C TYR A 55 -14.49 1.83 26.59
N TYR A 56 -15.33 2.58 27.30
CA TYR A 56 -15.63 3.98 26.95
C TYR A 56 -14.43 4.91 27.14
N GLU A 57 -13.70 4.78 28.24
CA GLU A 57 -12.50 5.57 28.50
C GLU A 57 -11.40 5.24 27.47
N ARG A 58 -11.31 3.98 27.01
CA ARG A 58 -10.38 3.58 25.95
C ARG A 58 -10.70 4.27 24.63
N LEU A 59 -11.98 4.34 24.25
CA LEU A 59 -12.40 5.07 23.06
C LEU A 59 -12.04 6.56 23.15
N GLN A 60 -12.27 7.18 24.30
CA GLN A 60 -11.87 8.57 24.54
C GLN A 60 -10.35 8.76 24.48
N LEU A 61 -9.58 7.83 25.07
CA LEU A 61 -8.12 7.86 25.02
C LEU A 61 -7.62 7.78 23.58
N ILE A 62 -8.16 6.84 22.79
CA ILE A 62 -7.80 6.69 21.37
C ILE A 62 -8.13 7.98 20.61
N ALA A 63 -9.35 8.50 20.74
CA ALA A 63 -9.78 9.70 20.03
C ALA A 63 -8.92 10.94 20.37
N ASN A 64 -8.55 11.10 21.64
CA ASN A 64 -7.84 12.29 22.12
C ASN A 64 -6.31 12.18 22.00
N SER A 65 -5.79 10.97 21.81
CA SER A 65 -4.34 10.69 21.85
C SER A 65 -3.83 10.04 20.58
N SER A 66 -4.60 10.06 19.49
CA SER A 66 -4.16 9.59 18.17
C SER A 66 -3.45 10.68 17.39
N GLU A 67 -2.36 10.33 16.72
CA GLU A 67 -1.60 11.22 15.84
C GLU A 67 -1.19 10.45 14.58
N LEU A 68 -1.44 11.02 13.41
CA LEU A 68 -0.94 10.48 12.14
C LEU A 68 0.35 11.21 11.76
N ILE A 69 1.46 10.48 11.69
CA ILE A 69 2.74 10.98 11.20
C ILE A 69 2.92 10.49 9.76
N MET A 70 2.99 11.41 8.81
CA MET A 70 3.01 11.11 7.38
C MET A 70 4.40 11.28 6.77
N SER A 71 4.68 10.53 5.71
CA SER A 71 5.83 10.77 4.85
C SER A 71 5.67 12.08 4.06
N SER A 72 6.78 12.69 3.67
CA SER A 72 6.81 13.95 2.90
C SER A 72 6.11 13.86 1.53
N ASP A 73 6.10 12.68 0.91
CA ASP A 73 5.37 12.42 -0.34
C ASP A 73 3.88 12.11 -0.13
N GLY A 74 3.43 11.98 1.13
CA GLY A 74 2.05 11.72 1.50
C GLY A 74 1.55 10.31 1.17
N GLU A 75 2.44 9.39 0.78
CA GLU A 75 2.03 8.08 0.30
C GLU A 75 1.93 7.03 1.42
N GLU A 76 2.65 7.22 2.53
CA GLU A 76 2.66 6.37 3.71
C GLU A 76 2.52 7.19 5.01
N GLY A 77 2.13 6.53 6.09
CA GLY A 77 2.15 7.13 7.42
C GLY A 77 2.08 6.10 8.53
N ILE A 78 2.34 6.54 9.75
CA ILE A 78 2.16 5.74 10.96
C ILE A 78 1.15 6.48 11.85
N ASN A 79 0.01 5.85 12.10
CA ASN A 79 -0.91 6.29 13.12
C ASN A 79 -0.41 5.80 14.48
N VAL A 80 -0.30 6.70 15.45
CA VAL A 80 0.18 6.42 16.80
C VAL A 80 -0.92 6.76 17.79
N VAL A 81 -1.30 5.81 18.62
CA VAL A 81 -2.10 6.06 19.82
C VAL A 81 -1.16 6.18 21.02
N TRP A 82 -1.05 7.39 21.54
CA TRP A 82 -0.14 7.73 22.63
C TRP A 82 -0.73 7.35 24.00
N GLY A 83 -0.16 6.34 24.65
CA GLY A 83 -0.37 6.09 26.07
C GLY A 83 0.78 6.63 26.93
N SER A 84 0.65 6.53 28.26
CA SER A 84 1.64 7.04 29.21
C SER A 84 2.97 6.27 29.19
N ASN A 85 2.88 4.94 29.04
CA ASN A 85 4.03 4.01 29.06
C ASN A 85 4.05 3.05 27.86
N LYS A 86 2.96 3.01 27.10
CA LYS A 86 2.82 2.16 25.93
C LYS A 86 2.14 2.92 24.81
N GLN A 87 2.57 2.66 23.59
CA GLN A 87 2.13 3.33 22.38
C GLN A 87 1.76 2.23 21.40
N VAL A 88 0.62 2.37 20.75
CA VAL A 88 0.22 1.46 19.68
C VAL A 88 0.44 2.19 18.37
N LEU A 89 1.22 1.58 17.48
CA LEU A 89 1.58 2.13 16.19
C LEU A 89 0.97 1.25 15.11
N THR A 90 0.32 1.88 14.14
CA THR A 90 -0.27 1.21 12.98
C THR A 90 0.23 1.90 11.73
N HIS A 91 0.95 1.19 10.89
CA HIS A 91 1.36 1.75 9.60
C HIS A 91 0.21 1.75 8.61
N ARG A 92 0.20 2.75 7.73
CA ARG A 92 -0.87 3.03 6.77
C ARG A 92 -0.26 3.36 5.42
N LEU A 93 -0.77 2.68 4.39
CA LEU A 93 -0.58 3.09 2.99
C LEU A 93 -1.69 4.08 2.64
N LEU A 94 -1.33 5.34 2.42
CA LEU A 94 -2.29 6.43 2.24
C LEU A 94 -2.67 6.60 0.77
N SER A 95 -1.75 6.34 -0.15
CA SER A 95 -1.98 6.51 -1.59
C SER A 95 -2.32 5.19 -2.30
N PRO A 96 -3.27 5.21 -3.27
CA PRO A 96 -3.57 4.04 -4.12
C PRO A 96 -2.37 3.54 -4.93
N ARG A 97 -1.47 4.44 -5.35
CA ARG A 97 -0.32 4.12 -6.19
C ARG A 97 0.62 3.12 -5.51
N ILE A 98 0.94 3.37 -4.23
CA ILE A 98 1.77 2.44 -3.46
C ILE A 98 1.01 1.17 -3.12
N ARG A 99 -0.31 1.23 -2.90
CA ARG A 99 -1.11 0.03 -2.60
C ARG A 99 -1.08 -0.98 -3.75
N SER A 100 -1.03 -0.52 -5.01
CA SER A 100 -0.86 -1.43 -6.17
C SER A 100 0.52 -2.08 -6.21
N ASP A 101 1.57 -1.35 -5.84
CA ASP A 101 2.95 -1.89 -5.78
C ASP A 101 3.08 -3.02 -4.75
N PHE A 102 2.22 -3.02 -3.73
CA PHE A 102 2.16 -4.06 -2.72
C PHE A 102 1.12 -5.16 -2.99
N HIS A 103 0.60 -5.28 -4.21
CA HIS A 103 -0.35 -6.32 -4.63
C HIS A 103 -1.57 -6.49 -3.69
N GLY A 104 -2.05 -5.40 -3.10
CA GLY A 104 -3.17 -5.43 -2.15
C GLY A 104 -2.82 -5.88 -0.73
N ALA A 105 -1.55 -6.11 -0.43
CA ALA A 105 -1.07 -6.15 0.95
C ALA A 105 -0.95 -4.71 1.47
N HIS A 106 -1.76 -4.32 2.46
CA HIS A 106 -1.36 -3.17 3.28
C HIS A 106 -0.16 -3.61 4.11
N TYR A 107 1.03 -3.21 3.67
CA TYR A 107 2.22 -3.42 4.48
C TYR A 107 2.02 -2.77 5.85
N LEU A 108 2.46 -3.54 6.85
CA LEU A 108 2.72 -3.19 8.24
C LEU A 108 1.45 -3.13 9.10
N GLY A 109 1.26 -4.21 9.85
CA GLY A 109 0.23 -4.33 10.88
C GLY A 109 0.49 -3.39 12.05
N SER A 110 -0.26 -3.61 13.12
CA SER A 110 -0.09 -2.85 14.35
C SER A 110 0.95 -3.49 15.25
N TRP A 111 1.74 -2.67 15.93
CA TRP A 111 2.66 -3.12 16.96
C TRP A 111 2.61 -2.17 18.16
N SER A 112 2.98 -2.69 19.33
CA SER A 112 3.12 -1.86 20.51
C SER A 112 4.59 -1.56 20.79
N ARG A 113 4.83 -0.39 21.37
CA ARG A 113 6.13 -0.01 21.91
C ARG A 113 5.92 0.38 23.36
N SER A 114 6.84 -0.04 24.24
CA SER A 114 6.85 0.38 25.63
C SER A 114 7.88 1.48 25.79
N MET A 115 7.43 2.70 26.07
CA MET A 115 8.30 3.82 26.37
C MET A 115 7.57 4.89 27.18
N PRO A 116 8.29 5.64 28.03
CA PRO A 116 7.70 6.69 28.84
C PRO A 116 7.36 7.94 28.02
N LYS A 117 6.39 8.71 28.50
CA LYS A 117 5.88 9.93 27.84
C LYS A 117 6.94 10.95 27.41
N TRP A 118 8.00 11.12 28.19
CA TRP A 118 9.06 12.09 27.90
C TRP A 118 9.89 11.73 26.66
N LYS A 119 9.84 10.46 26.21
CA LYS A 119 10.48 10.01 24.96
C LYS A 119 9.59 10.13 23.72
N HIS A 120 8.35 10.61 23.84
CA HIS A 120 7.44 10.64 22.68
C HIS A 120 8.02 11.42 21.49
N ASN A 121 8.73 12.53 21.73
CA ASN A 121 9.36 13.29 20.66
C ASN A 121 10.49 12.51 19.96
N GLU A 122 11.30 11.76 20.72
CA GLU A 122 12.33 10.88 20.17
C GLU A 122 11.70 9.83 19.22
N LEU A 123 10.56 9.23 19.62
CA LEU A 123 9.84 8.30 18.75
C LEU A 123 9.25 9.00 17.51
N ARG A 124 8.72 10.21 17.64
CA ARG A 124 8.23 10.97 16.46
C ARG A 124 9.34 11.17 15.44
N ASP A 125 10.52 11.55 15.89
CA ASP A 125 11.66 11.81 15.01
C ASP A 125 12.17 10.50 14.38
N GLU A 126 12.19 9.39 15.13
CA GLU A 126 12.51 8.06 14.60
C GLU A 126 11.51 7.63 13.51
N ILE A 127 10.21 7.83 13.75
CA ILE A 127 9.14 7.53 12.78
C ILE A 127 9.32 8.36 11.51
N LYS A 128 9.52 9.68 11.65
CA LYS A 128 9.76 10.56 10.51
C LYS A 128 10.99 10.12 9.72
N ALA A 129 12.11 9.86 10.39
CA ALA A 129 13.34 9.41 9.73
C ALA A 129 13.12 8.11 8.93
N LYS A 130 12.38 7.14 9.48
CA LYS A 130 12.04 5.89 8.80
C LYS A 130 11.13 6.12 7.59
N LEU A 131 10.12 6.97 7.71
CA LEU A 131 9.23 7.32 6.61
C LEU A 131 10.01 8.03 5.49
N GLU A 132 10.85 9.00 5.84
CA GLU A 132 11.67 9.74 4.86
C GLU A 132 12.73 8.87 4.19
N ALA A 133 13.30 7.88 4.88
CA ALA A 133 14.17 6.89 4.23
C ALA A 133 13.42 6.14 3.12
N ARG A 134 12.18 5.71 3.38
CA ARG A 134 11.34 5.05 2.37
C ARG A 134 10.95 5.97 1.22
N VAL A 135 10.74 7.26 1.47
CA VAL A 135 10.52 8.25 0.41
C VAL A 135 11.74 8.29 -0.53
N LYS A 136 12.95 8.33 0.03
CA LYS A 136 14.18 8.33 -0.76
C LYS A 136 14.29 7.07 -1.60
N ASP A 137 14.06 5.89 -1.03
CA ASP A 137 14.07 4.62 -1.75
C ASP A 137 13.09 4.65 -2.93
N ARG A 138 11.87 5.15 -2.73
CA ARG A 138 10.87 5.30 -3.81
C ARG A 138 11.31 6.26 -4.89
N VAL A 139 11.91 7.40 -4.52
CA VAL A 139 12.43 8.38 -5.48
C VAL A 139 13.56 7.77 -6.31
N GLU A 140 14.46 7.00 -5.68
CA GLU A 140 15.54 6.29 -6.36
C GLU A 140 15.01 5.21 -7.31
N LEU A 141 14.05 4.38 -6.86
CA LEU A 141 13.39 3.39 -7.72
C LEU A 141 12.69 4.05 -8.91
N ARG A 142 12.01 5.18 -8.71
CA ARG A 142 11.40 5.95 -9.81
C ARG A 142 12.46 6.45 -10.80
N LYS A 143 13.61 6.92 -10.32
CA LYS A 143 14.73 7.35 -11.17
C LYS A 143 15.33 6.17 -11.95
N GLN A 144 15.51 5.01 -11.31
CA GLN A 144 15.99 3.79 -11.99
C GLN A 144 14.99 3.31 -13.04
N GLY A 145 13.69 3.30 -12.72
CA GLY A 145 12.64 2.99 -13.68
C GLY A 145 12.56 3.99 -14.84
N MET A 146 12.87 5.28 -14.61
CA MET A 146 13.00 6.26 -15.70
C MET A 146 14.28 6.08 -16.54
N LEU A 147 15.34 5.52 -15.97
CA LEU A 147 16.56 5.17 -16.69
C LEU A 147 16.41 3.88 -17.52
N ASP A 148 15.45 3.01 -17.17
CA ASP A 148 15.13 1.78 -17.91
C ASP A 148 14.33 2.03 -19.21
N PHE A 149 13.85 3.25 -19.46
CA PHE A 149 13.13 3.63 -20.68
C PHE A 149 13.99 4.33 -21.75
N SER A 150 15.32 4.11 -21.75
CA SER A 150 16.18 4.58 -22.86
C SER A 150 16.95 3.46 -23.56
N LEU A 151 16.27 2.35 -23.80
CA LEU A 151 16.62 1.36 -24.83
C LEU A 151 15.34 0.94 -25.54
N ASP A 152 14.73 1.90 -26.26
CA ASP A 152 13.85 1.58 -27.38
C ASP A 152 14.70 0.87 -28.45
N THR A 153 14.87 -0.44 -28.30
CA THR A 153 15.33 -1.31 -29.40
C THR A 153 14.18 -1.80 -30.28
N ASP A 154 13.00 -1.20 -30.16
CA ASP A 154 11.81 -1.55 -30.95
C ASP A 154 11.52 -0.57 -32.12
N ASP A 155 12.38 0.43 -32.37
CA ASP A 155 12.27 1.31 -33.55
C ASP A 155 13.22 0.93 -34.71
N MET A 156 13.63 -0.34 -34.78
CA MET A 156 14.25 -0.92 -35.97
C MET A 156 13.20 -1.72 -36.74
N PRO A 157 12.71 -1.26 -37.91
CA PRO A 157 11.81 -2.07 -38.73
C PRO A 157 12.53 -3.36 -39.16
N PRO A 158 11.81 -4.50 -39.26
CA PRO A 158 12.41 -5.76 -39.65
C PRO A 158 13.05 -5.65 -41.05
N LEU A 159 14.30 -6.10 -41.16
CA LEU A 159 15.16 -6.10 -42.36
C LEU A 159 14.64 -6.89 -43.58
N PHE A 160 13.36 -7.26 -43.62
CA PHE A 160 12.76 -8.05 -44.70
C PHE A 160 11.86 -7.25 -45.65
N LEU A 161 11.85 -5.91 -45.57
CA LEU A 161 11.10 -5.04 -46.48
C LEU A 161 11.98 -3.93 -47.10
N GLN A 162 13.18 -4.28 -47.54
CA GLN A 162 13.86 -3.47 -48.56
C GLN A 162 13.53 -4.08 -49.93
N PRO A 163 12.84 -3.36 -50.84
CA PRO A 163 12.79 -3.78 -52.22
C PRO A 163 14.20 -3.64 -52.81
N GLU A 164 14.74 -4.73 -53.36
CA GLU A 164 15.83 -4.61 -54.32
C GLU A 164 15.32 -3.81 -55.54
N GLY A 165 16.00 -2.70 -55.84
CA GLY A 165 15.69 -1.81 -56.95
C GLY A 165 16.37 -0.46 -56.81
#